data_AF-A0AAW4GDB5-F1
#
_entry.id   AF-A0AAW4GDB5-F1
#
_cell.length_a   1.000
_cell.length_b   1.000
_cell.length_c   1.000
_cell.angle_alpha   90.00
_cell.angle_beta   90.00
_cell.angle_gamma   90.00
#
_symmetry.space_group_name_H-M   'P 1'
#
loop_
_entity.id
_entity.type
_entity.pdbx_description
1 polymer ?
#
loop_
_entity_poly.entity_id
_entity_poly.type
_entity_poly.pdbx_seq_one_letter_code
_entity_poly.pdbx_strand_id
1 'polypeptide(L)'
;MFYVRGLNGQHAIRRWRVAAAAGLLFAFAAAAQDDIRSYDIPAQPLEQAVERFSVVSGWSVMYPGDLGTGRSSHPLQASLPPLQALQVVLQDTGVEAELIGAQRVVLRRGAHAATGSSLTDVAADLGQRRRFGDLQQRLRTAFCGDPDLAPGAYAATLRFRIANDGQVQVPELLAGSGSARRDARLLQAMQALRLGADAAALPQPVTLQIRPSSAGHDCGRRPPQP
;
A
#
# COMPACT_ATOMS: atom_id res chain seq x y z
N MET A 1 -17.54 -50.75 7.36
CA MET A 1 -16.16 -50.72 7.87
C MET A 1 -15.34 -51.67 7.02
N PHE A 2 -14.61 -51.16 6.02
CA PHE A 2 -13.72 -51.95 5.17
C PHE A 2 -12.48 -51.11 4.89
N TYR A 3 -11.32 -51.69 5.19
CA TYR A 3 -9.99 -51.11 5.05
C TYR A 3 -9.39 -51.67 3.77
N VAL A 4 -8.88 -50.82 2.87
CA VAL A 4 -7.95 -51.27 1.83
C VAL A 4 -6.78 -50.30 1.74
N ARG A 5 -5.60 -50.90 1.92
CA ARG A 5 -4.26 -50.33 1.79
C ARG A 5 -3.98 -49.88 0.35
N GLY A 6 -3.38 -48.70 0.26
CA GLY A 6 -2.13 -48.37 -0.46
C GLY A 6 -1.89 -48.90 -1.88
N LEU A 7 -1.48 -47.99 -2.77
CA LEU A 7 -0.53 -48.27 -3.85
C LEU A 7 0.28 -46.99 -4.14
N ASN A 8 1.53 -46.99 -3.68
CA ASN A 8 2.61 -46.23 -4.28
C ASN A 8 2.84 -46.77 -5.69
N GLY A 9 3.10 -45.88 -6.65
CA GLY A 9 3.40 -46.26 -8.03
C GLY A 9 4.06 -45.11 -8.79
N GLN A 10 5.29 -44.77 -8.41
CA GLN A 10 6.22 -44.17 -9.37
C GLN A 10 6.55 -45.24 -10.41
N HIS A 11 6.46 -44.93 -11.70
CA HIS A 11 7.40 -45.38 -12.75
C HIS A 11 6.97 -44.82 -14.11
N ALA A 12 7.79 -43.91 -14.63
CA ALA A 12 8.24 -43.81 -16.01
C ALA A 12 7.31 -44.32 -17.13
N ILE A 13 6.79 -43.40 -17.96
CA ILE A 13 6.61 -43.70 -19.39
C ILE A 13 7.21 -42.55 -20.22
N ARG A 14 8.41 -42.84 -20.71
CA ARG A 14 9.18 -42.08 -21.69
C ARG A 14 8.85 -42.70 -23.05
N ARG A 15 8.70 -41.86 -24.07
CA ARG A 15 8.65 -42.14 -25.54
C ARG A 15 7.28 -42.39 -26.15
N TRP A 16 6.75 -41.35 -26.81
CA TRP A 16 5.94 -41.51 -28.02
C TRP A 16 6.54 -40.63 -29.13
N ARG A 17 6.91 -41.24 -30.26
CA ARG A 17 7.33 -40.56 -31.49
C ARG A 17 6.09 -40.41 -32.39
N VAL A 18 5.75 -39.15 -32.66
CA VAL A 18 5.29 -38.55 -33.94
C VAL A 18 4.19 -39.26 -34.74
N ALA A 19 3.03 -38.61 -34.90
CA ALA A 19 2.60 -37.98 -36.17
C ALA A 19 1.16 -37.43 -36.12
N ALA A 20 0.95 -36.36 -36.88
CA ALA A 20 -0.32 -35.80 -37.39
C ALA A 20 -1.17 -34.92 -36.44
N ALA A 21 -1.12 -33.61 -36.68
CA ALA A 21 -2.24 -32.85 -37.27
C ALA A 21 -2.19 -31.37 -36.85
N ALA A 22 -1.84 -30.53 -37.82
CA ALA A 22 -2.35 -29.18 -38.07
C ALA A 22 -2.87 -28.31 -36.90
N GLY A 23 -2.23 -27.15 -36.75
CA GLY A 23 -2.94 -25.92 -36.40
C GLY A 23 -3.19 -25.68 -34.91
N LEU A 24 -2.16 -25.18 -34.21
CA LEU A 24 -2.33 -24.32 -33.04
C LEU A 24 -1.08 -23.44 -32.88
N LEU A 25 -0.75 -22.72 -33.95
CA LEU A 25 -0.11 -21.41 -33.81
C LEU A 25 -1.25 -20.40 -33.66
N PHE A 26 -1.06 -19.44 -32.76
CA PHE A 26 -1.94 -18.34 -32.35
C PHE A 26 -2.91 -18.61 -31.20
N ALA A 27 -2.53 -18.08 -30.03
CA ALA A 27 -3.36 -17.40 -29.01
C ALA A 27 -2.61 -17.55 -27.66
N PHE A 28 -2.18 -16.52 -26.92
CA PHE A 28 -2.56 -15.12 -26.81
C PHE A 28 -1.29 -14.30 -26.54
N ALA A 29 -0.87 -13.49 -27.51
CA ALA A 29 -0.26 -12.21 -27.16
C ALA A 29 -1.32 -11.17 -27.50
N ALA A 30 -2.28 -10.98 -26.59
CA ALA A 30 -3.07 -9.76 -26.58
C ALA A 30 -2.11 -8.64 -26.16
N ALA A 31 -1.33 -8.14 -27.13
CA ALA A 31 -0.81 -6.80 -27.04
C ALA A 31 -2.03 -5.91 -26.87
N ALA A 32 -2.14 -5.23 -25.73
CA ALA A 32 -3.13 -4.18 -25.55
C ALA A 32 -3.01 -3.27 -26.78
N GLN A 33 -4.03 -3.28 -27.63
CA GLN A 33 -4.09 -2.40 -28.79
C GLN A 33 -4.35 -1.01 -28.22
N ASP A 34 -3.26 -0.32 -27.89
CA ASP A 34 -3.28 1.08 -27.49
C ASP A 34 -3.51 1.91 -28.76
N ASP A 35 -4.74 1.80 -29.30
CA ASP A 35 -5.11 2.40 -30.57
C ASP A 35 -5.05 3.92 -30.45
N ILE A 36 -4.37 4.56 -31.41
CA ILE A 36 -4.11 5.99 -31.39
C ILE A 36 -5.43 6.73 -31.56
N ARG A 37 -5.74 7.67 -30.67
CA ARG A 37 -6.96 8.49 -30.75
C ARG A 37 -6.60 9.97 -30.79
N SER A 38 -7.39 10.74 -31.52
CA SER A 38 -7.27 12.19 -31.57
C SER A 38 -7.95 12.83 -30.36
N TYR A 39 -7.19 13.58 -29.58
CA TYR A 39 -7.70 14.32 -28.43
C TYR A 39 -7.65 15.82 -28.72
N ASP A 40 -8.73 16.51 -28.38
CA ASP A 40 -8.82 17.97 -28.29
C ASP A 40 -9.41 18.33 -26.92
N ILE A 41 -8.52 18.55 -25.96
CA ILE A 41 -8.84 18.86 -24.56
C ILE A 41 -8.16 20.20 -24.25
N PRO A 42 -8.90 21.31 -24.16
CA PRO A 42 -8.32 22.61 -23.80
C PRO A 42 -7.90 22.62 -22.33
N ALA A 43 -7.15 23.66 -21.93
CA ALA A 43 -6.87 23.92 -20.51
C ALA A 43 -8.19 24.24 -19.78
N GLN A 44 -8.60 23.35 -18.88
CA GLN A 44 -9.90 23.43 -18.21
C GLN A 44 -9.82 22.74 -16.84
N PRO A 45 -10.85 22.85 -15.98
CA PRO A 45 -10.87 22.14 -14.70
C PRO A 45 -10.59 20.65 -14.88
N LEU A 46 -9.70 20.10 -14.05
CA LEU A 46 -9.17 18.75 -14.22
C LEU A 46 -10.28 17.69 -14.33
N GLU A 47 -11.36 17.84 -13.57
CA GLU A 47 -12.52 16.95 -13.60
C GLU A 47 -13.16 16.89 -15.00
N GLN A 48 -13.36 18.05 -15.61
CA GLN A 48 -13.93 18.16 -16.95
C GLN A 48 -12.98 17.57 -18.00
N ALA A 49 -11.66 17.74 -17.82
CA ALA A 49 -10.65 17.19 -18.73
C ALA A 49 -10.61 15.66 -18.69
N VAL A 50 -10.66 15.08 -17.49
CA VAL A 50 -10.72 13.63 -17.27
C VAL A 50 -12.02 13.04 -17.81
N GLU A 51 -13.14 13.74 -17.66
CA GLU A 51 -14.42 13.32 -18.23
C GLU A 51 -14.35 13.29 -19.76
N ARG A 52 -13.88 14.37 -20.41
CA ARG A 52 -13.70 14.41 -21.88
C ARG A 52 -12.73 13.33 -22.36
N PHE A 53 -11.62 13.13 -21.66
CA PHE A 53 -10.67 12.06 -21.95
C PHE A 53 -11.36 10.68 -21.90
N SER A 54 -12.17 10.42 -20.86
CA SER A 54 -12.86 9.13 -20.69
C SER A 54 -13.87 8.88 -21.82
N VAL A 55 -14.58 9.93 -22.26
CA VAL A 55 -15.52 9.85 -23.40
C VAL A 55 -14.79 9.53 -24.71
N VAL A 56 -13.66 10.18 -24.98
CA VAL A 56 -12.90 9.98 -26.24
C VAL A 56 -12.16 8.64 -26.24
N SER A 57 -11.53 8.26 -25.13
CA SER A 57 -10.70 7.07 -25.02
C SER A 57 -11.50 5.78 -24.76
N GLY A 58 -12.68 5.89 -24.15
CA GLY A 58 -13.43 4.76 -23.62
C GLY A 58 -12.82 4.16 -22.34
N TRP A 59 -11.81 4.80 -21.75
CA TRP A 59 -11.18 4.34 -20.52
C TRP A 59 -12.01 4.71 -19.30
N SER A 60 -12.07 3.81 -18.31
CA SER A 60 -12.67 4.12 -17.02
C SER A 60 -11.62 4.75 -16.10
N VAL A 61 -11.83 6.01 -15.74
CA VAL A 61 -10.96 6.75 -14.84
C VAL A 61 -11.62 6.94 -13.48
N MET A 62 -11.00 6.41 -12.43
CA MET A 62 -11.48 6.52 -11.05
C MET A 62 -10.63 7.51 -10.26
N TYR A 63 -11.24 8.40 -9.49
CA TYR A 63 -10.52 9.37 -8.68
C TYR A 63 -11.30 9.79 -7.42
N PRO A 64 -10.62 10.12 -6.31
CA PRO A 64 -11.22 10.80 -5.15
C PRO A 64 -11.84 12.15 -5.52
N GLY A 65 -13.04 12.47 -5.00
CA GLY A 65 -13.77 13.68 -5.38
C GLY A 65 -13.08 15.01 -5.05
N ASP A 66 -12.05 15.01 -4.21
CA ASP A 66 -11.27 16.19 -3.82
C ASP A 66 -10.01 16.40 -4.69
N LEU A 67 -9.74 15.49 -5.63
CA LEU A 67 -8.51 15.52 -6.43
C LEU A 67 -8.55 16.54 -7.57
N GLY A 68 -9.75 16.93 -8.02
CA GLY A 68 -9.96 17.92 -9.08
C GLY A 68 -10.13 19.37 -8.61
N THR A 69 -10.36 19.60 -7.32
CA THR A 69 -10.70 20.92 -6.78
C THR A 69 -9.54 21.91 -6.96
N GLY A 70 -9.77 22.98 -7.71
CA GLY A 70 -8.80 24.06 -7.94
C GLY A 70 -7.64 23.70 -8.87
N ARG A 71 -7.68 22.56 -9.58
CA ARG A 71 -6.65 22.14 -10.54
C ARG A 71 -7.14 22.31 -11.97
N SER A 72 -6.26 22.78 -12.84
CA SER A 72 -6.48 22.86 -14.28
C SER A 72 -5.65 21.80 -14.99
N SER A 73 -6.20 21.16 -16.01
CA SER A 73 -5.46 20.27 -16.90
C SER A 73 -4.51 21.03 -17.81
N HIS A 74 -3.47 20.35 -18.29
CA HIS A 74 -2.68 20.83 -19.41
C HIS A 74 -3.48 20.67 -20.72
N PRO A 75 -3.40 21.64 -21.66
CA PRO A 75 -4.04 21.48 -22.97
C PRO A 75 -3.40 20.31 -23.73
N LEU A 76 -4.24 19.51 -24.39
CA LEU A 76 -3.83 18.41 -25.25
C LEU A 76 -4.55 18.52 -26.59
N GLN A 77 -3.78 18.71 -27.65
CA GLN A 77 -4.23 18.62 -29.04
C GLN A 77 -3.27 17.73 -29.82
N ALA A 78 -3.49 16.42 -29.75
CA ALA A 78 -2.64 15.44 -30.43
C ALA A 78 -3.35 14.10 -30.60
N SER A 79 -2.85 13.31 -31.54
CA SER A 79 -3.24 11.91 -31.70
C SER A 79 -2.24 11.01 -30.97
N LEU A 80 -2.66 10.43 -29.87
CA LEU A 80 -1.80 9.64 -28.97
C LEU A 80 -2.50 8.36 -28.50
N PRO A 81 -1.75 7.36 -28.03
CA PRO A 81 -2.32 6.28 -27.24
C PRO A 81 -2.96 6.84 -25.94
N PRO A 82 -4.13 6.32 -25.51
CA PRO A 82 -4.86 6.79 -24.34
C PRO A 82 -4.02 7.02 -23.08
N LEU A 83 -3.09 6.12 -22.75
CA LEU A 83 -2.26 6.29 -21.57
C LEU A 83 -1.34 7.52 -21.68
N GLN A 84 -0.74 7.73 -22.85
CA GLN A 84 0.13 8.87 -23.10
C GLN A 84 -0.67 10.18 -23.13
N ALA A 85 -1.85 10.16 -23.75
CA ALA A 85 -2.78 11.30 -23.75
C ALA A 85 -3.16 11.69 -22.31
N LEU A 86 -3.50 10.72 -21.46
CA LEU A 86 -3.84 10.97 -20.07
C LEU A 86 -2.65 11.57 -19.31
N GLN A 87 -1.44 11.04 -19.53
CA GLN A 87 -0.24 11.60 -18.91
C GLN A 87 -0.03 13.07 -19.30
N VAL A 88 -0.25 13.44 -20.56
CA VAL A 88 -0.17 14.84 -21.01
C VAL A 88 -1.21 15.71 -20.34
N VAL A 89 -2.48 15.30 -20.30
CA VAL A 89 -3.56 16.05 -19.64
C VAL A 89 -3.27 16.30 -18.16
N LEU A 90 -2.59 15.35 -17.50
CA LEU A 90 -2.21 15.42 -16.09
C LEU A 90 -0.89 16.16 -15.83
N GLN A 91 -0.17 16.60 -16.87
CA GLN A 91 1.07 17.37 -16.70
C GLN A 91 0.82 18.62 -15.85
N ASP A 92 1.76 18.90 -14.94
CA ASP A 92 1.73 20.03 -13.99
C ASP A 92 0.52 20.08 -13.04
N THR A 93 -0.36 19.06 -13.08
CA THR A 93 -1.51 18.98 -12.18
C THR A 93 -1.18 18.35 -10.84
N GLY A 94 -0.06 17.63 -10.72
CA GLY A 94 0.26 16.88 -9.49
C GLY A 94 -0.54 15.64 -9.26
N VAL A 95 -1.08 15.10 -10.33
CA VAL A 95 -1.88 13.90 -10.34
C VAL A 95 -1.20 12.90 -11.27
N GLU A 96 -1.08 11.66 -10.82
CA GLU A 96 -0.53 10.55 -11.57
C GLU A 96 -1.63 9.53 -11.85
N ALA A 97 -1.55 8.88 -13.01
CA ALA A 97 -2.44 7.80 -13.40
C ALA A 97 -1.79 6.44 -13.10
N GLU A 98 -2.44 5.62 -12.30
CA GLU A 98 -2.05 4.26 -11.99
C GLU A 98 -2.96 3.28 -12.75
N LEU A 99 -2.40 2.40 -13.59
CA LEU A 99 -3.19 1.37 -14.29
C LEU A 99 -3.63 0.27 -13.31
N ILE A 100 -4.92 -0.03 -13.32
CA ILE A 100 -5.53 -1.14 -12.56
C ILE A 100 -6.19 -2.19 -13.47
N GLY A 101 -5.97 -2.08 -14.79
CA GLY A 101 -6.49 -2.97 -15.82
C GLY A 101 -6.19 -2.43 -17.21
N ALA A 102 -6.64 -3.16 -18.25
CA ALA A 102 -6.32 -2.84 -19.65
C ALA A 102 -6.83 -1.47 -20.13
N GLN A 103 -7.96 -0.99 -19.60
CA GLN A 103 -8.56 0.31 -19.93
C GLN A 103 -9.13 0.98 -18.67
N ARG A 104 -8.50 0.71 -17.52
CA ARG A 104 -8.93 1.18 -16.21
C ARG A 104 -7.76 1.79 -15.46
N VAL A 105 -7.94 3.02 -15.00
CA VAL A 105 -6.91 3.79 -14.29
C VAL A 105 -7.50 4.43 -13.04
N VAL A 106 -6.66 4.56 -12.01
CA VAL A 106 -6.95 5.34 -10.81
C VAL A 106 -6.05 6.55 -10.80
N LEU A 107 -6.62 7.74 -10.61
CA LEU A 107 -5.85 8.96 -10.42
C LEU A 107 -5.49 9.10 -8.94
N ARG A 108 -4.21 9.39 -8.69
CA ARG A 108 -3.66 9.59 -7.35
C ARG A 108 -2.85 10.87 -7.34
N ARG A 109 -2.67 11.47 -6.16
CA ARG A 109 -1.74 12.60 -6.03
C ARG A 109 -0.34 12.10 -6.34
N GLY A 110 0.26 12.65 -7.37
CA GLY A 110 1.60 12.33 -7.82
C GLY A 110 2.65 12.89 -6.88
N ALA A 111 3.75 12.17 -6.72
CA ALA A 111 4.89 12.63 -5.93
C ALA A 111 5.65 13.79 -6.62
N HIS A 112 5.28 14.14 -7.86
CA HIS A 112 6.03 15.06 -8.71
C HIS A 112 5.38 16.41 -9.08
N ALA A 113 4.29 16.84 -8.43
CA ALA A 113 3.97 18.29 -8.36
C ALA A 113 4.33 18.91 -7.01
N ALA A 114 5.47 18.50 -6.47
CA ALA A 114 6.24 19.33 -5.59
C ALA A 114 7.53 19.74 -6.32
N THR A 115 7.44 20.50 -7.41
CA THR A 115 8.56 21.36 -7.84
C THR A 115 8.64 22.54 -6.88
N GLY A 116 8.97 22.17 -5.64
CA GLY A 116 8.70 22.92 -4.43
C GLY A 116 8.60 22.00 -3.22
N SER A 117 9.28 20.84 -3.21
CA SER A 117 9.71 20.30 -1.92
C SER A 117 10.76 21.26 -1.41
N SER A 118 10.30 22.24 -0.63
CA SER A 118 11.20 23.16 0.02
C SER A 118 12.18 22.36 0.88
N LEU A 119 13.38 22.89 1.16
CA LEU A 119 14.30 22.24 2.10
C LEU A 119 13.61 21.96 3.45
N THR A 120 12.59 22.75 3.79
CA THR A 120 11.71 22.56 4.94
C THR A 120 10.84 21.30 4.83
N ASP A 121 10.28 20.99 3.66
CA ASP A 121 9.44 19.79 3.45
C ASP A 121 10.27 18.51 3.52
N VAL A 122 11.46 18.52 2.92
CA VAL A 122 12.42 17.40 3.03
C VAL A 122 12.86 17.22 4.48
N ALA A 123 13.18 18.31 5.19
CA ALA A 123 13.53 18.25 6.60
C ALA A 123 12.35 17.77 7.48
N ALA A 124 11.11 18.13 7.14
CA ALA A 124 9.91 17.68 7.82
C ALA A 124 9.68 16.18 7.61
N ASP A 125 9.82 15.66 6.39
CA ASP A 125 9.72 14.21 6.09
C ASP A 125 10.81 13.42 6.83
N LEU A 126 12.06 13.85 6.75
CA LEU A 126 13.16 13.21 7.49
C LEU A 126 12.93 13.27 9.01
N GLY A 127 12.40 14.38 9.51
CA GLY A 127 12.00 14.54 10.91
C GLY A 127 10.89 13.57 11.31
N GLN A 128 9.88 13.41 10.45
CA GLN A 128 8.76 12.49 10.67
C GLN A 128 9.22 11.03 10.69
N ARG A 129 10.08 10.63 9.73
CA ARG A 129 10.65 9.27 9.67
C ARG A 129 11.46 8.92 10.91
N ARG A 130 12.27 9.85 11.42
CA ARG A 130 13.02 9.66 12.67
C ARG A 130 12.09 9.41 13.86
N ARG A 131 11.06 10.27 14.04
CA ARG A 131 10.06 10.11 15.10
C ARG A 131 9.32 8.77 15.02
N PHE A 132 8.95 8.32 13.82
CA PHE A 132 8.35 6.99 13.63
C PHE A 132 9.31 5.86 14.00
N GLY A 133 10.59 5.98 13.66
CA GLY A 133 11.62 5.03 14.05
C GLY A 133 11.79 4.94 15.58
N ASP A 134 11.81 6.09 16.25
CA ASP A 134 11.92 6.16 17.72
C ASP A 134 10.67 5.60 18.41
N LEU A 135 9.48 5.91 17.91
CA LEU A 135 8.22 5.31 18.35
C LEU A 135 8.26 3.78 18.21
N GLN A 136 8.62 3.27 17.03
CA GLN A 136 8.70 1.83 16.77
C GLN A 136 9.71 1.16 17.71
N GLN A 137 10.86 1.79 17.93
CA GLN A 137 11.89 1.26 18.83
C GLN A 137 11.39 1.19 20.28
N ARG A 138 10.73 2.24 20.76
CA ARG A 138 10.20 2.29 22.13
C ARG A 138 9.09 1.26 22.36
N LEU A 139 8.19 1.10 21.38
CA LEU A 139 7.15 0.07 21.39
C LEU A 139 7.76 -1.34 21.41
N ARG A 140 8.77 -1.58 20.56
CA ARG A 140 9.49 -2.84 20.51
C ARG A 140 10.12 -3.17 21.86
N THR A 141 10.85 -2.24 22.47
CA THR A 141 11.45 -2.46 23.79
C THR A 141 10.40 -2.78 24.85
N ALA A 142 9.27 -2.06 24.86
CA ALA A 142 8.20 -2.28 25.83
C ALA A 142 7.54 -3.66 25.66
N PHE A 143 7.21 -4.07 24.44
CA PHE A 143 6.54 -5.35 24.20
C PHE A 143 7.48 -6.54 24.30
N CYS A 144 8.74 -6.42 23.89
CA CYS A 144 9.71 -7.51 24.00
C CYS A 144 10.19 -7.77 25.43
N GLY A 145 9.99 -6.82 26.35
CA GLY A 145 10.23 -6.99 27.78
C GLY A 145 9.10 -7.72 28.51
N ASP A 146 7.94 -7.89 27.88
CA ASP A 146 6.76 -8.52 28.46
C ASP A 146 6.44 -9.84 27.73
N PRO A 147 6.52 -11.01 28.39
CA PRO A 147 6.29 -12.29 27.73
C PRO A 147 4.86 -12.46 27.20
N ASP A 148 3.88 -11.76 27.76
CA ASP A 148 2.50 -11.80 27.26
C ASP A 148 2.32 -10.91 26.02
N LEU A 149 3.17 -9.89 25.83
CA LEU A 149 3.06 -8.93 24.73
C LEU A 149 4.08 -9.15 23.62
N ALA A 150 5.11 -9.97 23.85
CA ALA A 150 6.12 -10.29 22.86
C ALA A 150 5.46 -10.67 21.51
N PRO A 151 5.77 -9.95 20.41
CA PRO A 151 5.23 -10.27 19.09
C PRO A 151 5.48 -11.72 18.69
N GLY A 152 4.53 -12.31 17.97
CA GLY A 152 4.58 -13.72 17.62
C GLY A 152 3.28 -14.20 17.00
N ALA A 153 2.52 -15.04 17.70
CA ALA A 153 1.38 -15.76 17.11
C ALA A 153 0.05 -14.97 17.07
N TYR A 154 0.02 -13.71 17.52
CA TYR A 154 -1.21 -12.93 17.63
C TYR A 154 -1.20 -11.70 16.71
N ALA A 155 -2.39 -11.22 16.39
CA ALA A 155 -2.61 -9.97 15.70
C ALA A 155 -3.46 -9.06 16.58
N ALA A 156 -3.18 -7.77 16.63
CA ALA A 156 -4.03 -6.81 17.33
C ALA A 156 -3.89 -5.44 16.68
N THR A 157 -4.94 -4.62 16.71
CA THR A 157 -4.90 -3.26 16.20
C THR A 157 -5.32 -2.31 17.31
N LEU A 158 -4.49 -1.33 17.61
CA LEU A 158 -4.75 -0.30 18.61
C LEU A 158 -4.71 1.08 17.96
N ARG A 159 -5.54 2.00 18.44
CA ARG A 159 -5.36 3.44 18.20
C ARG A 159 -5.06 4.14 19.50
N PHE A 160 -4.26 5.19 19.46
CA PHE A 160 -3.99 6.02 20.62
C PHE A 160 -3.60 7.44 20.19
N ARG A 161 -3.62 8.36 21.16
CA ARG A 161 -3.07 9.71 21.01
C ARG A 161 -1.79 9.82 21.83
N ILE A 162 -0.92 10.76 21.46
CA ILE A 162 0.28 11.08 22.22
C ILE A 162 0.14 12.51 22.70
N ALA A 163 0.25 12.73 24.01
CA ALA A 163 0.26 14.05 24.61
C ALA A 163 1.59 14.78 24.38
N ASN A 164 1.61 16.09 24.60
CA ASN A 164 2.80 16.93 24.39
C ASN A 164 3.99 16.55 25.28
N ASP A 165 3.74 15.86 26.40
CA ASP A 165 4.77 15.32 27.30
C ASP A 165 5.26 13.91 26.88
N GLY A 166 4.75 13.38 25.77
CA GLY A 166 5.05 12.04 25.27
C GLY A 166 4.22 10.93 25.93
N GLN A 167 3.25 11.26 26.79
CA GLN A 167 2.37 10.28 27.42
C GLN A 167 1.34 9.73 26.41
N VAL A 168 1.21 8.40 26.34
CA VAL A 168 0.14 7.79 25.53
C VAL A 168 -1.21 8.00 26.23
N GLN A 169 -2.16 8.55 25.50
CA GLN A 169 -3.52 8.84 25.96
C GLN A 169 -4.55 8.03 25.19
N VAL A 170 -5.59 7.58 25.91
CA VAL A 170 -6.77 6.89 25.37
C VAL A 170 -6.39 5.74 24.41
N PRO A 171 -5.60 4.74 24.85
CA PRO A 171 -5.41 3.56 24.02
C PRO A 171 -6.72 2.80 23.91
N GLU A 172 -7.12 2.54 22.66
CA GLU A 172 -8.34 1.83 22.32
C GLU A 172 -7.99 0.65 21.41
N LEU A 173 -8.55 -0.51 21.73
CA LEU A 173 -8.37 -1.73 20.97
C LEU A 173 -9.44 -1.81 19.88
N LEU A 174 -9.01 -1.78 18.62
CA LEU A 174 -9.89 -1.85 17.45
C LEU A 174 -10.11 -3.28 16.99
N ALA A 175 -9.08 -4.11 17.13
CA ALA A 175 -9.13 -5.54 16.91
C ALA A 175 -8.29 -6.20 18.00
N GLY A 176 -8.93 -7.09 18.77
CA GLY A 176 -8.27 -7.78 19.88
C GLY A 176 -7.39 -8.93 19.44
N SER A 177 -6.54 -9.38 20.36
CA SER A 177 -5.56 -10.45 20.15
C SER A 177 -6.15 -11.85 20.16
N GLY A 178 -7.46 -11.99 20.38
CA GLY A 178 -8.12 -13.26 20.70
C GLY A 178 -7.91 -13.74 22.13
N SER A 179 -7.33 -12.91 23.03
CA SER A 179 -7.15 -13.23 24.44
C SER A 179 -7.41 -12.00 25.32
N ALA A 180 -8.48 -12.05 26.13
CA ALA A 180 -8.85 -10.95 27.02
C ALA A 180 -7.72 -10.55 28.00
N ARG A 181 -6.93 -11.53 28.47
CA ARG A 181 -5.77 -11.27 29.33
C ARG A 181 -4.72 -10.43 28.59
N ARG A 182 -4.41 -10.80 27.36
CA ARG A 182 -3.41 -10.10 26.53
C ARG A 182 -3.91 -8.72 26.11
N ASP A 183 -5.19 -8.61 25.77
CA ASP A 183 -5.84 -7.35 25.42
C ASP A 183 -5.80 -6.34 26.57
N ALA A 184 -6.14 -6.77 27.79
CA ALA A 184 -6.01 -5.93 28.99
C ALA A 184 -4.55 -5.52 29.22
N ARG A 185 -3.61 -6.45 29.02
CA ARG A 185 -2.18 -6.19 29.19
C ARG A 185 -1.63 -5.20 28.13
N LEU A 186 -2.09 -5.29 26.88
CA LEU A 186 -1.76 -4.36 25.81
C LEU A 186 -2.19 -2.94 26.18
N LEU A 187 -3.44 -2.77 26.62
CA LEU A 187 -3.96 -1.46 27.02
C LEU A 187 -3.18 -0.87 28.21
N GLN A 188 -2.88 -1.68 29.23
CA GLN A 188 -2.07 -1.26 30.37
C GLN A 188 -0.64 -0.86 29.97
N ALA A 189 0.02 -1.66 29.12
CA ALA A 189 1.36 -1.36 28.63
C ALA A 189 1.38 -0.08 27.80
N MET A 190 0.35 0.18 27.00
CA MET A 190 0.20 1.45 26.28
C MET A 190 0.01 2.62 27.23
N GLN A 191 -0.85 2.52 28.25
CA GLN A 191 -1.02 3.59 29.23
C GLN A 191 0.25 3.89 30.03
N ALA A 192 1.09 2.89 30.29
CA ALA A 192 2.36 3.05 30.97
C ALA A 192 3.50 3.55 30.05
N LEU A 193 3.30 3.54 28.73
CA LEU A 193 4.33 3.91 27.77
C LEU A 193 4.55 5.43 27.76
N ARG A 194 5.80 5.82 27.95
CA ARG A 194 6.27 7.19 27.71
C ARG A 194 7.14 7.23 26.46
N LEU A 195 6.72 8.04 25.50
CA LEU A 195 7.43 8.32 24.27
C LEU A 195 8.29 9.59 24.46
N GLY A 196 9.16 9.89 23.50
CA GLY A 196 9.80 11.20 23.44
C GLY A 196 8.75 12.30 23.24
N ALA A 197 8.97 13.49 23.82
CA ALA A 197 8.04 14.62 23.67
C ALA A 197 7.84 15.04 22.20
N ASP A 198 8.84 14.76 21.37
CA ASP A 198 8.83 14.99 19.93
C ASP A 198 7.87 14.05 19.17
N ALA A 199 7.46 12.92 19.76
CA ALA A 199 6.48 12.00 19.17
C ALA A 199 5.06 12.58 19.11
N ALA A 200 4.76 13.61 19.92
CA ALA A 200 3.47 14.32 19.86
C ALA A 200 3.23 14.99 18.50
N ALA A 201 4.31 15.35 17.78
CA ALA A 201 4.25 15.96 16.46
C ALA A 201 3.94 14.97 15.32
N LEU A 202 3.80 13.67 15.61
CA LEU A 202 3.33 12.70 14.63
C LEU A 202 1.86 12.97 14.26
N PRO A 203 1.41 12.61 13.04
CA PRO A 203 0.00 12.66 12.69
C PRO A 203 -0.84 11.83 13.67
N GLN A 204 -1.80 12.49 14.33
CA GLN A 204 -2.68 11.87 15.32
C GLN A 204 -4.08 11.60 14.72
N PRO A 205 -4.78 10.55 15.16
CA PRO A 205 -4.35 9.51 16.09
C PRO A 205 -3.39 8.50 15.43
N VAL A 206 -2.47 7.96 16.22
CA VAL A 206 -1.56 6.92 15.75
C VAL A 206 -2.27 5.57 15.81
N THR A 207 -2.17 4.80 14.71
CA THR A 207 -2.67 3.43 14.66
C THR A 207 -1.51 2.45 14.65
N LEU A 208 -1.51 1.53 15.60
CA LEU A 208 -0.56 0.45 15.72
C LEU A 208 -1.22 -0.85 15.30
N GLN A 209 -0.61 -1.53 14.31
CA GLN A 209 -1.02 -2.86 13.91
C GLN A 209 0.07 -3.86 14.27
N ILE A 210 -0.27 -4.81 15.13
CA ILE A 210 0.55 -5.96 15.45
C ILE A 210 0.15 -7.07 14.49
N ARG A 211 1.12 -7.59 13.75
CA ARG A 211 0.92 -8.70 12.82
C ARG A 211 1.57 -9.96 13.39
N PRO A 212 1.01 -11.15 13.07
CA PRO A 212 1.67 -12.38 13.42
C PRO A 212 3.02 -12.48 12.71
N SER A 213 4.06 -12.88 13.43
CA SER A 213 5.41 -13.09 12.90
C SER A 213 5.95 -14.45 13.35
N SER A 214 6.57 -15.17 12.42
CA SER A 214 7.22 -16.45 12.70
C SER A 214 8.61 -16.20 13.29
N ALA A 215 8.63 -15.99 14.61
CA ALA A 215 9.79 -16.03 15.51
C ALA A 215 10.91 -14.97 15.36
N GLY A 216 11.31 -14.40 16.52
CA GLY A 216 12.66 -13.90 16.84
C GLY A 216 13.07 -12.52 16.30
N HIS A 217 12.65 -12.16 15.09
CA HIS A 217 13.11 -10.94 14.41
C HIS A 217 12.59 -9.65 15.07
N ASP A 218 11.36 -9.68 15.56
CA ASP A 218 10.73 -8.50 16.16
C ASP A 218 11.34 -8.14 17.52
N CYS A 219 11.89 -9.12 18.25
CA CYS A 219 12.53 -8.90 19.54
C CYS A 219 14.05 -9.11 19.55
N GLY A 220 14.67 -9.27 18.38
CA GLY A 220 16.13 -9.28 18.24
C GLY A 220 16.87 -10.43 18.93
N ARG A 221 16.23 -11.58 19.20
CA ARG A 221 16.99 -12.75 19.68
C ARG A 221 17.66 -13.45 18.50
N ARG A 222 18.89 -13.06 18.17
CA ARG A 222 19.83 -13.96 17.51
C ARG A 222 20.39 -14.89 18.59
N PRO A 223 20.11 -16.21 18.59
CA PRO A 223 20.85 -17.11 19.47
C PRO A 223 22.35 -17.03 19.13
N PRO A 224 23.26 -17.12 20.11
CA PRO A 224 24.69 -17.24 19.81
C PRO A 224 24.88 -18.47 18.90
N GLN A 225 25.58 -18.29 17.79
CA GLN A 225 25.95 -19.41 16.94
C GLN A 225 26.97 -20.29 17.70
N PRO A 226 26.86 -21.63 17.57
CA PRO A 226 27.71 -22.57 18.30
C PRO A 226 29.20 -22.39 17.97
#